data_AF-A0A1X4NN75-F1
#
_entry.id   AF-A0A1X4NN75-F1
#
_cell.length_a   1.000
_cell.length_b   1.000
_cell.length_c   1.000
_cell.angle_alpha   90.00
_cell.angle_beta   90.00
_cell.angle_gamma   90.00
#
_symmetry.space_group_name_H-M   'P 1'
#
loop_
_entity.id
_entity.type
_entity.pdbx_description
1 polymer ?
#
loop_
_entity_poly.entity_id
_entity_poly.type
_entity_poly.pdbx_seq_one_letter_code
_entity_poly.pdbx_strand_id
1 'polypeptide(L)'
;MNGDLTVRTRDVAREAYHVVTPEGAALVPECLMDRFPNEARPSHQSAYEWIGAHKRQITRAVATLKAGKTPKDPYDLITLIEET
;
A
#
# COMPACT_ATOMS: atom_id res chain seq x y z
N MET A 1 5.10 -8.44 -18.89
CA MET A 1 4.00 -7.51 -18.61
C MET A 1 4.44 -6.67 -17.42
N ASN A 2 4.61 -5.35 -17.57
CA ASN A 2 4.79 -4.48 -16.41
C ASN A 2 3.45 -4.47 -15.68
N GLY A 3 3.27 -5.40 -14.73
CA GLY A 3 2.10 -5.38 -13.87
C GLY A 3 2.18 -4.09 -13.06
N ASP A 4 1.40 -3.09 -13.42
CA ASP A 4 1.29 -1.91 -12.58
C ASP A 4 0.52 -2.28 -11.31
N LEU A 5 0.82 -1.57 -10.22
CA LEU A 5 0.08 -1.70 -8.98
C LEU A 5 -1.39 -1.37 -9.25
N THR A 6 -2.30 -2.27 -8.87
CA THR A 6 -3.75 -2.07 -8.97
C THR A 6 -4.37 -2.07 -7.58
N VAL A 7 -5.24 -1.11 -7.29
CA VAL A 7 -6.00 -1.09 -6.03
C VAL A 7 -7.30 -1.87 -6.22
N ARG A 8 -7.59 -2.81 -5.32
CA ARG A 8 -8.74 -3.71 -5.40
C ARG A 8 -9.93 -3.22 -4.59
N THR A 9 -9.71 -3.03 -3.30
CA THR A 9 -10.75 -2.63 -2.35
C THR A 9 -10.13 -1.92 -1.16
N ARG A 10 -10.96 -1.22 -0.40
CA ARG A 10 -10.60 -0.63 0.88
C ARG A 10 -11.12 -1.54 2.00
N ASP A 11 -10.23 -1.98 2.87
CA ASP A 11 -10.56 -2.64 4.13
C ASP A 11 -10.80 -1.58 5.19
N VAL A 12 -12.08 -1.37 5.54
CA VAL A 12 -12.48 -0.36 6.53
C VAL A 12 -12.10 -0.77 7.94
N ALA A 13 -12.08 -2.08 8.25
CA ALA A 13 -11.77 -2.57 9.59
C ALA A 13 -10.27 -2.44 9.90
N ARG A 14 -9.43 -2.58 8.87
CA ARG A 14 -7.97 -2.40 8.97
C ARG A 14 -7.49 -1.00 8.57
N GLU A 15 -8.42 -0.12 8.18
CA GLU A 15 -8.12 1.21 7.65
C GLU A 15 -7.00 1.17 6.60
N ALA A 16 -7.11 0.25 5.64
CA ALA A 16 -6.05 -0.04 4.67
C ALA A 16 -6.62 -0.33 3.27
N TYR A 17 -5.81 -0.08 2.25
CA TYR A 17 -6.13 -0.41 0.86
C TYR A 17 -5.49 -1.73 0.47
N HIS A 18 -6.31 -2.64 -0.07
CA HIS A 18 -5.83 -3.85 -0.71
C HIS A 18 -5.30 -3.50 -2.10
N VAL A 19 -4.01 -3.68 -2.28
CA VAL A 19 -3.32 -3.48 -3.56
C VAL A 19 -2.75 -4.80 -4.07
N VAL A 20 -2.75 -4.97 -5.39
CA VAL A 20 -2.10 -6.08 -6.08
C VAL A 20 -0.94 -5.53 -6.89
N THR A 21 0.24 -6.04 -6.60
CA THR A 21 1.49 -5.73 -7.30
C THR A 21 1.98 -6.98 -8.05
N PRO A 22 2.97 -6.88 -8.96
CA PRO A 22 3.61 -8.05 -9.57
C PRO A 22 4.21 -9.03 -8.55
N GLU A 23 4.59 -8.51 -7.39
CA GLU A 23 5.27 -9.27 -6.34
C GLU A 23 4.26 -9.99 -5.45
N GLY A 24 3.02 -9.50 -5.38
CA GLY A 24 1.96 -10.09 -4.57
C GLY A 24 0.92 -9.06 -4.13
N ALA A 25 -0.10 -9.56 -3.43
CA ALA A 25 -1.12 -8.76 -2.79
C ALA A 25 -0.63 -8.21 -1.43
N ALA A 26 -1.00 -6.98 -1.11
CA ALA A 26 -0.63 -6.34 0.14
C ALA A 26 -1.69 -5.35 0.63
N LEU A 27 -1.64 -5.04 1.93
CA LEU A 27 -2.41 -3.98 2.57
C LEU A 27 -1.53 -2.76 2.77
N VAL A 28 -1.98 -1.62 2.25
CA VAL A 28 -1.36 -0.31 2.41
C VAL A 28 -2.20 0.51 3.39
N PRO A 29 -1.74 0.72 4.63
CA PRO A 29 -2.49 1.49 5.63
C PRO A 29 -2.77 2.93 5.21
N GLU A 30 -3.95 3.46 5.57
CA GLU A 30 -4.35 4.85 5.36
C GLU A 30 -3.43 5.82 6.10
N CYS A 31 -2.84 5.42 7.24
CA CYS A 31 -1.91 6.26 7.99
C CYS A 31 -0.62 6.63 7.21
N LEU A 32 -0.26 5.88 6.17
CA LEU A 32 0.83 6.24 5.25
C LEU A 32 0.49 7.44 4.37
N MET A 33 -0.80 7.61 4.10
CA MET A 33 -1.38 8.67 3.30
C MET A 33 -1.70 9.88 4.18
N ASP A 34 -1.95 9.66 5.47
CA ASP A 34 -2.35 10.67 6.47
C ASP A 34 -1.22 11.61 6.92
N ARG A 35 -0.07 11.60 6.24
CA ARG A 35 0.98 12.62 6.42
C ARG A 35 0.61 13.99 5.82
N PHE A 36 -0.64 14.22 5.43
CA PHE A 36 -1.13 15.55 5.11
C PHE A 36 -1.39 16.31 6.41
N PRO A 37 -0.60 17.33 6.77
CA PRO A 37 -0.66 17.97 8.09
C PRO A 37 -1.99 18.67 8.44
N ASN A 38 -2.96 18.70 7.51
CA ASN A 38 -4.20 19.47 7.63
C ASN A 38 -5.48 18.68 7.30
N GLU A 39 -5.41 17.37 7.06
CA GLU A 39 -6.61 16.54 6.84
C GLU A 39 -6.68 15.46 7.91
N ALA A 40 -7.86 15.32 8.53
CA ALA A 40 -8.11 14.29 9.55
C ALA A 40 -8.15 12.87 8.96
N ARG A 41 -8.29 12.77 7.62
CA ARG A 41 -8.29 11.53 6.85
C ARG A 41 -8.22 11.80 5.35
N PRO A 42 -7.41 11.07 4.56
CA PRO A 42 -7.39 11.22 3.11
C PRO A 42 -8.72 10.82 2.48
N SER A 43 -9.18 11.59 1.49
CA SER A 43 -10.29 11.19 0.62
C SER A 43 -9.93 9.95 -0.22
N HIS A 44 -10.92 9.21 -0.73
CA HIS A 44 -10.65 8.07 -1.62
C HIS A 44 -9.89 8.45 -2.88
N GLN A 45 -10.15 9.64 -3.42
CA GLN A 45 -9.41 10.15 -4.57
C GLN A 45 -7.94 10.39 -4.21
N SER A 46 -7.70 11.12 -3.11
CA SER A 46 -6.34 11.39 -2.62
C SER A 46 -5.57 10.11 -2.34
N ALA A 47 -6.25 9.08 -1.81
CA ALA A 47 -5.67 7.77 -1.57
C ALA A 47 -5.22 7.08 -2.88
N TYR A 48 -6.06 7.06 -3.90
CA TYR A 48 -5.69 6.49 -5.20
C TYR A 48 -4.55 7.27 -5.87
N GLU A 49 -4.57 8.60 -5.80
CA GLU A 49 -3.49 9.45 -6.31
C GLU A 49 -2.17 9.19 -5.57
N TRP A 50 -2.21 9.09 -4.24
CA TRP A 50 -1.04 8.77 -3.42
C TRP A 50 -0.48 7.39 -3.75
N ILE A 51 -1.35 6.38 -3.84
CA ILE A 51 -0.95 5.00 -4.20
C ILE A 51 -0.34 4.98 -5.60
N GLY A 52 -0.94 5.69 -6.56
CA GLY A 52 -0.42 5.83 -7.91
C GLY A 52 0.96 6.50 -7.94
N ALA A 53 1.15 7.56 -7.16
CA ALA A 53 2.42 8.27 -7.03
C ALA A 53 3.52 7.43 -6.34
N HIS A 54 3.15 6.57 -5.39
CA HIS A 54 4.07 5.73 -4.61
C HIS A 54 4.14 4.28 -5.08
N LYS A 55 3.60 3.96 -6.26
CA LYS A 55 3.50 2.59 -6.78
C LYS A 55 4.83 1.83 -6.77
N ARG A 56 5.92 2.50 -7.12
CA ARG A 56 7.27 1.88 -7.14
C ARG A 56 7.76 1.52 -5.75
N GLN A 57 7.53 2.40 -4.78
CA GLN A 57 7.92 2.21 -3.39
C GLN A 57 7.10 1.10 -2.74
N ILE A 58 5.79 1.08 -2.99
CA ILE A 58 4.88 0.02 -2.51
C ILE A 58 5.30 -1.33 -3.10
N THR A 59 5.48 -1.44 -4.42
CA THR A 59 5.94 -2.70 -5.04
C THR A 59 7.27 -3.18 -4.47
N ARG A 60 8.21 -2.27 -4.22
CA ARG A 60 9.50 -2.62 -3.59
C ARG A 60 9.33 -3.09 -2.14
N ALA A 61 8.43 -2.48 -1.38
CA ALA A 61 8.12 -2.91 -0.02
C ALA A 61 7.51 -4.32 -0.02
N VAL A 62 6.56 -4.59 -0.92
CA VAL A 62 5.97 -5.92 -1.11
C VAL A 62 7.03 -6.95 -1.49
N ALA A 63 7.94 -6.64 -2.42
CA ALA A 63 9.07 -7.51 -2.76
C ALA A 63 9.96 -7.82 -1.55
N THR A 64 10.20 -6.82 -0.70
CA THR A 64 11.04 -6.94 0.50
C THR A 64 10.38 -7.84 1.54
N LEU A 65 9.08 -7.65 1.78
CA LEU A 65 8.28 -8.50 2.69
C LEU A 65 8.23 -9.95 2.20
N LYS A 66 8.01 -10.15 0.90
CA LYS A 66 8.02 -11.48 0.27
C LYS A 66 9.38 -12.18 0.40
N ALA A 67 10.47 -11.42 0.41
CA ALA A 67 11.81 -11.95 0.66
C ALA A 67 12.10 -12.21 2.16
N GLY A 68 11.10 -12.06 3.04
CA GLY A 68 11.23 -12.25 4.49
C GLY A 68 11.99 -11.12 5.20
N LYS A 69 12.09 -9.93 4.57
CA LYS A 69 12.77 -8.76 5.12
C LYS A 69 11.76 -7.66 5.43
N THR A 70 12.12 -6.78 6.36
CA THR A 70 11.32 -5.59 6.66
C THR A 70 11.64 -4.46 5.68
N PRO A 71 10.64 -3.83 5.04
CA PRO A 71 10.81 -2.60 4.26
C PRO A 71 11.36 -1.44 5.12
N LYS A 72 11.74 -0.35 4.47
CA LYS A 72 12.15 0.87 5.17
C LYS A 72 10.93 1.73 5.51
N ASP A 73 11.02 2.48 6.61
CA ASP A 73 10.08 3.55 6.94
C ASP A 73 9.79 4.49 5.73
N PRO A 74 8.53 4.91 5.54
CA PRO A 74 7.33 4.53 6.29
C PRO A 74 6.66 3.25 5.74
N TYR A 75 7.24 2.55 4.76
CA TYR A 75 6.60 1.43 4.07
C TYR A 75 6.70 0.09 4.82
N ASP A 76 7.32 0.09 5.99
CA ASP A 76 7.41 -1.03 6.92
C ASP A 76 6.03 -1.39 7.52
N LEU A 77 5.07 -0.45 7.50
CA LEU A 77 3.68 -0.68 7.90
C LEU A 77 2.86 -1.49 6.87
N ILE A 78 3.39 -1.69 5.65
CA ILE A 78 2.72 -2.49 4.63
C ILE A 78 2.72 -3.95 5.07
N THR A 79 1.56 -4.60 4.95
CA THR A 79 1.41 -6.02 5.30
C THR A 79 1.20 -6.85 4.04
N LEU A 80 1.99 -7.90 3.84
CA LEU A 80 1.77 -8.86 2.74
C LEU A 80 0.50 -9.67 3.02
N ILE A 81 -0.36 -9.85 2.01
CA ILE A 81 -1.52 -10.73 2.10
C ILE A 81 -1.09 -12.08 1.54
N GLU A 82 -1.15 -13.11 2.36
CA GLU A 82 -1.03 -14.49 1.88
C GLU A 82 -2.35 -14.85 1.17
N GLU A 83 -2.29 -15.09 -0.13
CA GLU A 83 -3.41 -15.70 -0.86
C GLU A 83 -3.60 -17.12 -0.29
N THR A 84 -4.66 -17.30 0.48
CA THR A 84 -5.01 -18.58 1.12
C THR A 84 -5.62 -19.55 0.13
#